data_AF-A0AAX3SGT5-F1
#
_entry.id   AF-A0AAX3SGT5-F1
#
_cell.length_a   1.000
_cell.length_b   1.000
_cell.length_c   1.000
_cell.angle_alpha   90.00
_cell.angle_beta   90.00
_cell.angle_gamma   90.00
#
_symmetry.space_group_name_H-M   'P 1'
#
loop_
_entity.id
_entity.type
_entity.pdbx_description
1 polymer ?
#
loop_
_entity_poly.entity_id
_entity_poly.type
_entity_poly.pdbx_seq_one_letter_code
_entity_poly.pdbx_strand_id
1 'polypeptide(L)'
;MKNRPPHIIEQQVLRALESPRFKYRTVSGIAKETKLDEESVREVLQSNPAVRRSFAREKNGKQLFAAKAKVSIGEDLWVAFKAVNAAKFGG
;
A
#
# COMPACT_ATOMS: atom_id res chain seq x y z
N MET A 1 -2.86 -1.86 -25.22
CA MET A 1 -2.85 -2.07 -23.76
C MET A 1 -3.17 -3.53 -23.48
N LYS A 2 -2.45 -4.21 -22.58
CA LYS A 2 -2.69 -5.65 -22.30
C LYS A 2 -3.98 -5.78 -21.48
N ASN A 3 -5.06 -6.20 -22.11
CA ASN A 3 -6.33 -6.54 -21.45
C ASN A 3 -6.12 -7.81 -20.60
N ARG A 4 -5.57 -7.65 -19.39
CA ARG A 4 -5.56 -8.70 -18.37
C ARG A 4 -6.96 -8.73 -17.71
N PRO A 5 -7.50 -9.92 -17.40
CA PRO A 5 -8.77 -10.00 -16.69
C PRO A 5 -8.67 -9.33 -15.30
N PRO A 6 -9.70 -8.61 -14.84
CA PRO A 6 -9.65 -7.84 -13.60
C PRO A 6 -9.31 -8.70 -12.37
N HIS A 7 -9.88 -9.91 -12.28
CA HIS A 7 -9.62 -10.83 -11.18
C HIS A 7 -8.14 -11.27 -11.06
N ILE A 8 -7.41 -11.35 -12.18
CA ILE A 8 -5.97 -11.69 -12.16
C ILE A 8 -5.15 -10.50 -11.64
N ILE A 9 -5.53 -9.28 -12.01
CA ILE A 9 -4.89 -8.04 -11.53
C ILE A 9 -5.05 -7.95 -10.02
N GLU A 10 -6.26 -8.20 -9.51
CA GLU A 10 -6.55 -8.20 -8.08
C GLU A 10 -5.66 -9.17 -7.30
N GLN A 11 -5.59 -10.44 -7.74
CA GLN A 11 -4.76 -11.44 -7.09
C GLN A 11 -3.27 -11.06 -7.09
N GLN A 12 -2.76 -10.48 -8.18
CA GLN A 12 -1.36 -10.05 -8.25
C GLN A 12 -1.06 -8.90 -7.28
N VAL A 13 -1.95 -7.92 -7.19
CA VAL A 13 -1.81 -6.79 -6.27
C VAL A 13 -1.87 -7.24 -4.81
N LEU A 14 -2.82 -8.11 -4.47
CA LEU A 14 -2.95 -8.66 -3.12
C LEU A 14 -1.71 -9.49 -2.75
N ARG A 15 -1.25 -10.37 -3.63
CA ARG A 15 -0.03 -11.16 -3.40
C ARG A 15 1.21 -10.28 -3.20
N ALA A 16 1.32 -9.17 -3.93
CA ALA A 16 2.41 -8.20 -3.76
C ALA A 16 2.38 -7.49 -2.39
N LEU A 17 1.18 -7.26 -1.83
CA LEU A 17 0.97 -6.73 -0.48
C LEU A 17 1.22 -7.76 0.64
N GLU A 18 0.92 -9.02 0.37
CA GLU A 18 1.16 -10.13 1.31
C GLU A 18 2.66 -10.41 1.51
N SER A 19 3.50 -10.07 0.53
CA SER A 19 4.96 -10.24 0.59
C SER A 19 5.58 -9.85 1.95
N PRO A 20 6.25 -10.76 2.68
CA PRO A 20 6.78 -10.50 4.02
C PRO A 20 7.89 -9.44 4.03
N ARG A 21 8.48 -9.16 2.86
CA ARG A 21 9.56 -8.20 2.69
C ARG A 21 9.15 -6.76 3.00
N PHE A 22 7.88 -6.42 2.82
CA PHE A 22 7.38 -5.06 3.03
C PHE A 22 6.05 -5.09 3.78
N LYS A 23 5.97 -4.30 4.86
CA LYS A 23 4.75 -4.12 5.64
C LYS A 23 3.81 -3.09 4.99
N TYR A 24 4.39 -2.02 4.44
CA TYR A 24 3.70 -0.96 3.72
C TYR A 24 4.31 -0.81 2.32
N ARG A 25 3.47 -0.51 1.33
CA ARG A 25 3.86 -0.35 -0.08
C ARG A 25 3.15 0.85 -0.69
N THR A 26 3.77 1.46 -1.69
CA THR A 26 3.15 2.49 -2.54
C THR A 26 2.55 1.87 -3.80
N VAL A 27 1.61 2.58 -4.44
CA VAL A 27 1.04 2.20 -5.75
C VAL A 27 2.15 1.96 -6.77
N SER A 28 3.08 2.91 -6.92
CA SER A 28 4.21 2.80 -7.84
C SER A 28 5.11 1.60 -7.54
N GLY A 29 5.32 1.26 -6.26
CA GLY A 29 6.11 0.09 -5.87
C GLY A 29 5.46 -1.22 -6.29
N ILE A 30 4.14 -1.33 -6.09
CA ILE A 30 3.36 -2.51 -6.49
C ILE A 30 3.28 -2.61 -8.02
N ALA A 31 3.04 -1.48 -8.71
CA ALA A 31 2.98 -1.41 -10.17
C ALA A 31 4.30 -1.89 -10.82
N LYS A 32 5.45 -1.43 -10.29
CA LYS A 32 6.77 -1.89 -10.75
C LYS A 32 6.99 -3.39 -10.54
N GLU A 33 6.58 -3.91 -9.38
CA GLU A 33 6.74 -5.33 -9.04
C GLU A 33 5.85 -6.24 -9.90
N THR A 34 4.59 -5.85 -10.08
CA THR A 34 3.56 -6.63 -10.81
C THR A 34 3.55 -6.36 -12.32
N LYS A 35 4.33 -5.37 -12.78
CA LYS A 35 4.32 -4.84 -14.15
C LYS A 35 2.90 -4.49 -14.60
N LEU A 36 2.15 -3.87 -13.70
CA LEU A 36 0.80 -3.36 -13.92
C LEU A 36 0.85 -1.84 -14.02
N ASP A 37 -0.20 -1.26 -14.62
CA ASP A 37 -0.37 0.18 -14.64
C ASP A 37 -0.73 0.70 -13.23
N GLU A 38 -0.24 1.89 -12.89
CA GLU A 38 -0.51 2.50 -11.58
C GLU A 38 -2.01 2.77 -11.38
N GLU A 39 -2.75 3.07 -12.45
CA GLU A 39 -4.20 3.29 -12.39
C GLU A 39 -4.94 2.01 -12.02
N SER A 40 -4.65 0.89 -12.71
CA SER A 40 -5.26 -0.41 -12.39
C SER A 40 -4.92 -0.87 -10.98
N VAL A 41 -3.67 -0.66 -10.54
CA VAL A 41 -3.27 -0.98 -9.17
C VAL A 41 -4.02 -0.11 -8.17
N ARG A 42 -4.14 1.20 -8.43
CA ARG A 42 -4.88 2.13 -7.55
C ARG A 42 -6.35 1.73 -7.44
N GLU A 43 -6.99 1.39 -8.55
CA GLU A 43 -8.40 0.97 -8.59
C GLU A 43 -8.62 -0.28 -7.73
N VAL A 44 -7.77 -1.29 -7.87
CA VAL A 44 -7.81 -2.50 -7.03
C VAL A 44 -7.60 -2.17 -5.55
N LEU A 45 -6.60 -1.34 -5.22
CA LEU A 45 -6.30 -0.98 -3.83
C LEU A 45 -7.42 -0.18 -3.16
N GLN A 46 -8.21 0.56 -3.94
CA GLN A 46 -9.35 1.33 -3.43
C GLN A 46 -10.63 0.50 -3.35
N SER A 47 -10.84 -0.42 -4.31
CA SER A 47 -12.05 -1.22 -4.41
C SER A 47 -12.01 -2.45 -3.50
N ASN A 48 -10.82 -2.94 -3.14
CA ASN A 48 -10.68 -4.19 -2.40
C ASN A 48 -10.70 -3.98 -0.86
N PRO A 49 -11.64 -4.59 -0.12
CA PRO A 49 -11.78 -4.41 1.33
C PRO A 49 -10.69 -5.09 2.16
N ALA A 50 -9.88 -5.98 1.56
CA ALA A 50 -8.73 -6.61 2.20
C ALA A 50 -7.49 -5.71 2.22
N VAL A 51 -7.54 -4.57 1.52
CA VAL A 51 -6.48 -3.57 1.50
C VAL A 51 -6.81 -2.46 2.50
N ARG A 52 -5.80 -2.02 3.25
CA ARG A 52 -5.88 -0.87 4.14
C ARG A 52 -5.03 0.27 3.59
N ARG A 53 -5.65 1.43 3.47
CA ARG A 53 -4.95 2.69 3.25
C ARG A 53 -4.33 3.13 4.58
N SER A 54 -3.02 3.28 4.60
CA SER A 54 -2.29 3.70 5.79
C SER A 54 -2.53 5.18 6.08
N PHE A 55 -2.64 5.54 7.36
CA PHE A 55 -2.59 6.93 7.82
C PHE A 55 -1.18 7.51 7.69
N ALA A 56 -0.16 6.65 7.72
CA ALA A 56 1.21 7.05 7.48
C ALA A 56 1.43 7.33 5.98
N ARG A 57 2.23 8.34 5.70
CA ARG A 57 2.69 8.67 4.35
C ARG A 57 4.18 8.37 4.24
N GLU A 58 4.62 8.05 3.04
CA GLU A 58 6.04 8.01 2.73
C GLU A 58 6.66 9.40 2.95
N LYS A 59 7.97 9.50 3.16
CA LYS A 59 8.69 10.77 3.36
C LYS A 59 8.42 11.81 2.26
N ASN A 60 8.15 11.35 1.04
CA ASN A 60 7.80 12.19 -0.12
C ASN A 60 6.30 12.53 -0.18
N GLY A 61 5.53 12.29 0.87
CA GLY A 61 4.09 12.50 0.93
C GLY A 61 3.24 11.44 0.22
N LYS A 62 3.87 10.41 -0.38
CA LYS A 62 3.13 9.37 -1.11
C LYS A 62 2.29 8.50 -0.18
N GLN A 63 1.10 8.16 -0.65
CA GLN A 63 0.17 7.30 0.09
C GLN A 63 0.72 5.87 0.21
N LEU A 64 0.71 5.34 1.43
CA LEU A 64 1.05 3.96 1.72
C LEU A 64 -0.21 3.09 1.84
N PHE A 65 -0.06 1.82 1.45
CA PHE A 65 -1.07 0.78 1.49
C PHE A 65 -0.47 -0.48 2.12
N ALA A 66 -1.30 -1.25 2.81
CA ALA A 66 -0.93 -2.51 3.42
C ALA A 66 -2.08 -3.53 3.32
N ALA A 67 -1.75 -4.81 3.45
CA ALA A 67 -2.79 -5.83 3.63
C ALA A 67 -3.42 -5.67 5.02
N LYS A 68 -4.75 -5.70 5.09
CA LYS A 68 -5.52 -5.57 6.34
C LYS A 68 -5.20 -6.69 7.33
N ALA A 69 -4.82 -7.86 6.82
CA ALA A 69 -4.37 -9.01 7.62
C ALA A 69 -3.01 -8.78 8.30
N LYS A 70 -2.16 -7.89 7.75
CA LYS A 70 -0.79 -7.63 8.26
C LYS A 70 -0.70 -6.42 9.17
N VAL A 71 -1.65 -5.49 9.05
CA VAL A 71 -1.60 -4.20 9.74
C VAL A 71 -2.96 -3.89 10.34
N SER A 72 -3.01 -3.86 11.67
CA SER A 72 -4.16 -3.38 12.44
C SER A 72 -4.24 -1.86 12.44
N ILE A 73 -5.46 -1.32 12.59
CA ILE A 73 -5.70 0.13 12.61
C ILE A 73 -4.85 0.81 13.69
N GLY A 74 -4.81 0.24 14.90
CA GLY A 74 -4.04 0.82 16.01
C GLY A 74 -2.53 0.86 15.73
N GLU A 75 -2.00 -0.18 15.06
CA GLU A 75 -0.59 -0.21 14.70
C GLU A 75 -0.25 0.80 13.61
N ASP A 76 -1.14 0.94 12.62
CA ASP A 76 -1.01 1.94 11.56
C ASP A 76 -1.02 3.36 12.10
N LEU A 77 -1.94 3.64 13.03
CA LEU A 77 -2.03 4.93 13.74
C LEU A 77 -0.76 5.20 14.56
N TRP A 78 -0.23 4.19 15.24
CA TRP A 78 1.03 4.34 15.99
C TRP A 78 2.21 4.65 15.08
N VAL A 79 2.31 3.97 13.93
CA VAL A 79 3.35 4.24 12.92
C VAL A 79 3.19 5.66 12.36
N ALA A 80 1.97 6.09 12.05
CA ALA A 80 1.69 7.44 11.56
C ALA A 80 2.07 8.50 12.61
N PHE A 81 1.69 8.29 13.87
CA PHE A 81 2.02 9.18 14.98
C PHE A 81 3.54 9.27 15.21
N LYS A 82 4.23 8.12 15.21
CA LYS A 82 5.70 8.07 15.31
C LYS A 82 6.37 8.83 14.16
N ALA A 83 5.86 8.70 12.94
CA ALA A 83 6.39 9.41 11.78
C ALA A 83 6.22 10.94 11.90
N VAL A 84 5.06 11.40 12.38
CA VAL A 84 4.80 12.83 12.64
C VAL A 84 5.70 13.37 13.75
N ASN A 85 5.86 12.64 14.86
CA ASN A 85 6.76 13.06 15.94
C ASN A 85 8.22 13.07 15.49
N ALA A 86 8.66 12.10 14.70
CA ALA A 86 10.01 12.10 14.15
C ALA A 86 10.25 13.31 13.22
N ALA A 87 9.25 13.70 12.44
CA ALA A 87 9.35 14.90 11.59
C ALA A 87 9.32 16.21 12.40
N LYS A 88 8.65 16.24 13.56
CA LYS A 88 8.48 17.43 14.39
C LYS A 88 9.56 17.63 15.45
N PHE A 89 10.13 16.53 15.97
CA PHE A 89 11.06 16.54 17.09
C PHE A 89 12.42 15.90 16.76
N GLY A 90 12.62 15.40 15.54
CA GLY A 90 13.92 14.95 15.04
C GLY A 90 14.69 16.09 14.39
N GLY A 91 15.24 16.98 15.23
CA GLY A 91 16.21 18.02 14.87
C GLY A 91 17.37 17.98 15.85
#